data_AF-A0A661WTW6-F1
#
_entry.id   AF-A0A661WTW6-F1
#
_cell.length_a   1.000
_cell.length_b   1.000
_cell.length_c   1.000
_cell.angle_alpha   90.00
_cell.angle_beta   90.00
_cell.angle_gamma   90.00
#
_symmetry.space_group_name_H-M   'P 1'
#
loop_
_entity.id
_entity.type
_entity.pdbx_description
1 polymer ?
#
loop_
_entity_poly.entity_id
_entity_poly.type
_entity_poly.pdbx_seq_one_letter_code
_entity_poly.pdbx_strand_id
1 'polypeptide(L)' 'MNIALRLPNSLGSELKSFAKKEEISMNQFIVTAVAEKMSAVKTYDYLQERSQKGSLKHLKNILNKVPDRKPEPADEI' A
#
# COMPACT_ATOMS: atom_id res chain seq x y z
N MET A 1 -4.89 -17.31 18.70
CA MET A 1 -5.96 -17.86 17.85
C MET A 1 -5.29 -18.70 16.79
N ASN A 2 -5.66 -19.97 16.61
CA ASN A 2 -5.07 -20.85 15.59
C ASN A 2 -6.11 -21.08 14.50
N ILE A 3 -5.73 -20.84 13.24
CA ILE A 3 -6.61 -21.03 12.08
C ILE A 3 -6.01 -22.15 11.23
N ALA A 4 -6.75 -23.23 11.04
CA ALA A 4 -6.39 -24.29 10.12
C ALA A 4 -6.90 -23.96 8.71
N LEU A 5 -5.98 -23.81 7.76
CA LEU A 5 -6.30 -23.49 6.36
C LEU A 5 -5.95 -24.68 5.46
N ARG A 6 -6.81 -24.98 4.49
CA ARG A 6 -6.50 -25.92 3.41
C ARG A 6 -6.14 -25.12 2.16
N LEU A 7 -4.91 -25.27 1.71
CA LEU A 7 -4.41 -24.64 0.49
C LEU A 7 -4.45 -25.64 -0.67
N PRO A 8 -4.73 -25.18 -1.91
CA PRO A 8 -4.49 -26.00 -3.10
C PRO A 8 -3.03 -26.49 -3.14
N ASN A 9 -2.80 -27.70 -3.67
CA ASN A 9 -1.46 -28.32 -3.67
C ASN A 9 -0.39 -27.46 -4.36
N SER A 10 -0.74 -26.80 -5.47
CA SER A 10 0.16 -25.89 -6.18
C SER A 10 0.61 -24.73 -5.28
N LEU A 11 -0.35 -24.06 -4.65
CA LEU A 11 -0.08 -22.92 -3.77
C LEU A 11 0.72 -23.32 -2.53
N GLY A 12 0.39 -24.46 -1.91
CA GLY A 12 1.17 -24.98 -0.77
C GLY A 12 2.62 -25.30 -1.14
N SER A 13 2.85 -25.82 -2.36
CA SER A 13 4.20 -26.15 -2.85
C SER A 13 5.03 -24.90 -3.13
N GLU A 14 4.40 -23.87 -3.71
CA GLU A 14 5.04 -22.58 -3.97
C GLU A 14 5.37 -21.85 -2.66
N LEU A 15 4.40 -21.79 -1.73
CA LEU A 15 4.59 -21.22 -0.40
C LEU A 15 5.76 -21.88 0.34
N LYS A 16 5.84 -23.23 0.29
CA LYS A 16 6.94 -23.97 0.91
C LYS A 16 8.29 -23.63 0.30
N SER A 17 8.34 -23.49 -1.03
CA SER A 17 9.57 -23.11 -1.76
C SER A 17 10.02 -21.70 -1.39
N PHE A 18 9.08 -20.76 -1.31
CA PHE A 18 9.36 -19.37 -0.93
C PHE A 18 9.84 -19.26 0.52
N ALA A 19 9.11 -19.88 1.46
CA ALA A 19 9.46 -19.89 2.87
C ALA A 19 10.87 -20.48 3.10
N LYS A 20 11.24 -21.53 2.34
CA LYS A 20 12.60 -22.10 2.37
C LYS A 20 13.65 -21.12 1.86
N LYS A 21 13.37 -20.37 0.79
CA LYS A 21 14.29 -19.38 0.22
C LYS A 21 14.55 -18.21 1.17
N GLU A 22 13.51 -17.75 1.86
CA GLU A 22 13.57 -16.65 2.82
C GLU A 22 13.95 -17.09 4.25
N GLU A 23 14.24 -18.38 4.45
CA GLU A 23 14.61 -18.97 5.74
C GLU A 23 13.60 -18.71 6.88
N ILE A 24 12.30 -18.64 6.54
CA ILE A 24 11.20 -18.44 7.50
C ILE A 24 10.22 -19.61 7.47
N SER A 25 9.39 -19.72 8.52
CA SER A 25 8.31 -20.71 8.50
C SER A 25 7.16 -20.28 7.59
N MET A 26 6.42 -21.24 7.02
CA MET A 26 5.21 -20.95 6.24
C MET A 26 4.18 -20.17 7.05
N ASN A 27 4.04 -20.47 8.35
CA ASN A 27 3.11 -19.74 9.23
C ASN A 27 3.52 -18.28 9.39
N GLN A 28 4.81 -18.01 9.59
CA GLN A 28 5.32 -16.64 9.67
C GLN A 28 5.08 -15.89 8.37
N PHE A 29 5.34 -16.53 7.22
CA PHE A 29 5.04 -15.93 5.92
C PHE A 29 3.55 -15.60 5.78
N ILE A 30 2.64 -16.55 6.10
CA ILE A 30 1.19 -16.33 6.01
C ILE A 30 0.77 -15.16 6.90
N VAL A 31 1.26 -15.09 8.15
CA VAL A 31 0.92 -14.01 9.08
C VAL A 31 1.36 -12.65 8.54
N THR A 32 2.59 -12.56 8.03
CA THR A 32 3.11 -11.32 7.43
C THR A 32 2.30 -10.92 6.20
N ALA A 33 2.05 -11.86 5.27
CA ALA A 33 1.26 -11.60 4.06
C ALA A 33 -0.18 -11.15 4.39
N VAL A 34 -0.81 -11.73 5.42
CA VAL A 34 -2.12 -11.29 5.90
C VAL A 34 -2.04 -9.86 6.46
N ALA A 35 -1.04 -9.56 7.29
CA ALA A 35 -0.86 -8.22 7.84
C ALA A 35 -0.64 -7.17 6.74
N GLU A 36 0.19 -7.48 5.74
CA GLU A 36 0.43 -6.65 4.56
C GLU A 36 -0.84 -6.42 3.75
N LYS A 37 -1.58 -7.49 3.42
CA LYS A 37 -2.83 -7.38 2.66
C LYS A 37 -3.87 -6.56 3.41
N MET A 38 -4.00 -6.77 4.72
CA MET A 38 -4.89 -5.98 5.56
C MET A 38 -4.49 -4.49 5.60
N SER A 39 -3.19 -4.21 5.69
CA SER A 39 -2.67 -2.83 5.66
C SER A 39 -2.99 -2.15 4.32
N ALA A 40 -2.79 -2.85 3.20
CA ALA A 40 -3.09 -2.36 1.87
C ALA A 40 -4.58 -2.07 1.69
N VAL A 41 -5.47 -2.99 2.10
CA VAL A 41 -6.93 -2.80 2.03
C VAL A 41 -7.36 -1.61 2.88
N LYS A 42 -6.92 -1.54 4.14
CA LYS A 42 -7.24 -0.40 5.02
C LYS A 42 -6.74 0.93 4.47
N THR A 43 -5.56 0.95 3.86
CA THR A 43 -5.01 2.15 3.23
C THR A 43 -5.85 2.59 2.04
N TYR A 44 -6.30 1.65 1.21
CA TYR A 44 -7.20 1.94 0.11
C TYR A 44 -8.50 2.56 0.61
N ASP A 45 -9.15 1.94 1.60
CA ASP A 45 -10.41 2.42 2.17
C ASP A 45 -10.26 3.83 2.76
N TYR A 46 -9.16 4.07 3.51
CA TYR A 46 -8.86 5.38 4.07
C TYR A 46 -8.68 6.45 2.99
N LEU A 47 -7.89 6.15 1.94
CA LEU A 47 -7.68 7.09 0.83
C LEU A 47 -8.97 7.36 0.07
N GLN A 48 -9.81 6.34 -0.12
CA GLN A 48 -11.11 6.48 -0.75
C GLN A 48 -12.02 7.40 0.08
N GLU A 49 -12.15 7.17 1.39
CA GLU A 49 -12.95 8.04 2.28
C GLU A 49 -12.40 9.47 2.29
N ARG A 50 -11.07 9.62 2.40
CA ARG A 50 -10.42 10.93 2.39
C ARG A 50 -10.64 11.67 1.08
N SER A 51 -10.64 10.96 -0.05
CA SER A 51 -10.85 11.56 -1.37
C SER A 51 -12.23 12.21 -1.50
N GLN A 52 -13.26 11.67 -0.84
CA GLN A 52 -14.61 12.23 -0.85
C GLN A 52 -14.70 13.59 -0.16
N LYS A 53 -13.77 13.88 0.75
CA LYS A 53 -13.65 15.18 1.43
C LYS A 53 -12.85 16.20 0.60
N GLY A 54 -12.21 15.75 -0.48
CA GLY A 54 -11.42 16.59 -1.37
C GLY A 54 -12.28 17.46 -2.29
N SER A 55 -11.76 18.62 -2.68
CA SER A 55 -12.41 19.49 -3.67
C SER A 55 -11.39 19.97 -4.70
N LEU A 56 -11.57 19.51 -5.95
CA LEU A 56 -10.71 19.93 -7.06
C LEU A 56 -10.79 21.45 -7.29
N LYS A 57 -11.97 22.04 -7.08
CA LYS A 57 -12.16 23.50 -7.15
C LYS A 57 -11.34 24.22 -6.07
N HIS A 58 -11.40 23.73 -4.83
CA HIS A 58 -10.61 24.30 -3.73
C HIS A 58 -9.11 24.20 -4.02
N LEU A 59 -8.65 23.05 -4.51
CA LEU A 59 -7.26 22.84 -4.91
C LEU A 59 -6.83 23.85 -5.99
N LYS A 60 -7.61 23.97 -7.08
CA LYS A 60 -7.32 24.95 -8.16
C LYS A 60 -7.27 26.39 -7.64
N ASN A 61 -8.19 26.75 -6.75
CA ASN A 61 -8.19 28.08 -6.15
C ASN A 61 -6.94 28.36 -5.31
N ILE A 62 -6.39 27.35 -4.63
CA ILE A 62 -5.10 27.47 -3.92
C ILE A 62 -3.96 27.61 -4.93
N LEU A 63 -3.91 26.76 -5.95
CA LEU A 63 -2.85 26.77 -6.95
C LEU A 63 -2.80 28.10 -7.73
N ASN A 64 -3.94 28.72 -8.00
CA ASN A 64 -4.01 30.04 -8.64
C ASN A 64 -3.41 31.18 -7.80
N LYS A 65 -3.11 30.95 -6.52
CA LYS A 65 -2.39 31.94 -5.67
C LYS A 65 -0.88 31.88 -5.89
N VAL A 66 -0.37 30.81 -6.51
CA VAL A 66 1.06 30.69 -6.82
C VAL A 66 1.37 31.68 -7.95
N PRO A 67 2.33 32.60 -7.76
CA PRO A 67 2.71 33.55 -8.80
C PRO A 67 3.28 32.83 -10.02
N ASP A 68 2.84 33.22 -11.20
CA ASP A 68 3.44 32.78 -12.46
C ASP A 68 4.77 33.52 -12.69
N ARG A 69 5.82 33.00 -12.07
CA ARG A 69 7.18 33.55 -12.13
C ARG A 69 8.19 32.43 -12.28
N LYS A 70 9.39 32.76 -12.77
CA LYS A 70 10.50 31.81 -12.79
C LYS A 70 10.84 31.34 -11.36
N PRO A 71 11.30 30.08 -11.18
CA PRO A 71 11.88 29.63 -9.92
C PRO A 71 12.98 30.56 -9.45
N GLU A 72 13.21 30.63 -8.15
CA GLU A 72 14.35 31.37 -7.61
C GLU A 72 15.65 30.63 -7.94
N PRO A 73 16.79 31.34 -8.05
CA PRO A 73 18.08 30.69 -8.24
C PRO A 73 18.32 29.65 -7.14
N ALA A 74 18.64 28.41 -7.54
CA ALA A 74 18.75 27.20 -6.71
C ALA A 74 17.45 26.41 -6.44
N ASP A 75 16.28 26.90 -6.84
CA ASP A 75 15.03 26.12 -6.95
C ASP A 75 14.83 25.53 -8.37
N GLU A 76 15.84 25.68 -9.23
CA GLU A 76 15.88 25.15 -10.59
C GLU A 76 16.19 23.63 -10.54
N ILE A 77 15.37 22.81 -11.19
CA ILE A 77 15.55 21.34 -11.29
C ILE A 77 16.46 20.99 -12.47
#